data_AF-A0A9P6EL63-F1
#
_entry.id   AF-A0A9P6EL63-F1
#
_cell.length_a   1.000
_cell.length_b   1.000
_cell.length_c   1.000
_cell.angle_alpha   90.00
_cell.angle_beta   90.00
_cell.angle_gamma   90.00
#
_symmetry.space_group_name_H-M   'P 1'
#
loop_
_entity.id
_entity.type
_entity.pdbx_description
1 polymer ?
#
loop_
_entity_poly.entity_id
_entity_poly.type
_entity_poly.pdbx_seq_one_letter_code
_entity_poly.pdbx_strand_id
1 'polypeptide(L)'
;MQFFSFNTIIFVAAMVGSAIATPAPTPAGTAAGESATFISSWNEAGLQRYRFYTNVADKNRFVHAFQNCGGITNNWQAWEENGHGVFDNSEVVGWLGAKVISCGIQTVTGQNCHQISEIGC
;
A
#
# COMPACT_ATOMS: atom_id res chain seq x y z
N MET A 1 -59.61 -37.28 14.09
CA MET A 1 -58.40 -36.44 14.23
C MET A 1 -57.28 -37.15 13.49
N GLN A 2 -56.63 -36.42 12.59
CA GLN A 2 -55.84 -36.96 11.49
C GLN A 2 -54.36 -36.99 11.91
N PHE A 3 -53.72 -38.15 11.82
CA PHE A 3 -52.29 -38.32 12.12
C PHE A 3 -51.48 -37.93 10.88
N PHE A 4 -50.63 -36.91 10.99
CA PHE A 4 -49.61 -36.61 10.00
C PHE A 4 -48.25 -37.12 10.50
N SER A 5 -47.73 -38.13 9.80
CA SER A 5 -46.38 -38.67 9.98
C SER A 5 -45.39 -37.79 9.21
N PHE A 6 -44.43 -37.17 9.91
CA PHE A 6 -43.34 -36.45 9.27
C PHE A 6 -42.13 -37.38 9.14
N ASN A 7 -41.80 -37.76 7.89
CA ASN A 7 -40.53 -38.38 7.53
C ASN A 7 -39.43 -37.31 7.58
N THR A 8 -38.52 -37.39 8.56
CA THR A 8 -37.33 -36.54 8.59
C THR A 8 -36.20 -37.24 7.84
N ILE A 9 -35.85 -36.70 6.67
CA ILE A 9 -34.67 -37.09 5.89
C ILE A 9 -33.44 -36.47 6.55
N ILE A 10 -32.49 -37.30 6.97
CA ILE A 10 -31.18 -36.88 7.47
C ILE A 10 -30.29 -36.60 6.26
N PHE A 11 -29.95 -35.33 6.02
CA PHE A 11 -28.88 -34.96 5.09
C PHE A 11 -27.54 -35.01 5.83
N VAL A 12 -26.73 -36.01 5.50
CA VAL A 12 -25.30 -36.03 5.86
C VAL A 12 -24.57 -35.16 4.83
N ALA A 13 -24.29 -33.90 5.18
CA ALA A 13 -23.40 -33.05 4.41
C ALA A 13 -21.95 -33.48 4.68
N ALA A 14 -21.32 -34.08 3.68
CA ALA A 14 -19.90 -34.43 3.71
C ALA A 14 -19.04 -33.17 3.91
N MET A 15 -18.12 -33.23 4.87
CA MET A 15 -17.14 -32.19 5.11
C MET A 15 -16.13 -32.16 3.97
N VAL A 16 -16.17 -31.10 3.16
CA VAL A 16 -15.04 -30.71 2.30
C VAL A 16 -14.33 -29.60 3.04
N GLY A 17 -13.17 -29.91 3.59
CA GLY A 17 -12.28 -28.91 4.19
C GLY A 17 -11.90 -27.89 3.13
N SER A 18 -12.51 -26.72 3.19
CA SER A 18 -12.02 -25.55 2.50
C SER A 18 -10.74 -25.13 3.23
N ALA A 19 -9.59 -25.53 2.70
CA ALA A 19 -8.37 -24.80 2.98
C ALA A 19 -8.67 -23.35 2.60
N ILE A 20 -8.77 -22.47 3.60
CA ILE A 20 -8.82 -21.04 3.37
C ILE A 20 -7.46 -20.73 2.75
N ALA A 21 -7.42 -20.67 1.43
CA ALA A 21 -6.30 -20.12 0.72
C ALA A 21 -6.20 -18.67 1.19
N THR A 22 -5.23 -18.39 2.07
CA THR A 22 -4.77 -17.03 2.29
C THR A 22 -4.48 -16.49 0.89
N PRO A 23 -5.17 -15.43 0.41
CA PRO A 23 -4.78 -14.84 -0.85
C PRO A 23 -3.32 -14.44 -0.68
N ALA A 24 -2.45 -14.98 -1.54
CA ALA A 24 -1.11 -14.44 -1.71
C ALA A 24 -1.28 -12.92 -1.91
N PRO A 25 -0.43 -12.07 -1.30
CA PRO A 25 -0.53 -10.64 -1.53
C PRO A 25 -0.51 -10.42 -3.03
N THR A 26 -1.64 -9.98 -3.57
CA THR A 26 -1.73 -9.57 -4.96
C THR A 26 -0.60 -8.55 -5.14
N PRO A 27 0.29 -8.69 -6.14
CA PRO A 27 1.18 -7.60 -6.49
C PRO A 27 0.28 -6.39 -6.60
N ALA A 28 0.57 -5.36 -5.81
CA ALA A 28 -0.33 -4.24 -5.61
C ALA A 28 -0.42 -3.48 -6.95
N GLY A 29 -1.27 -3.99 -7.84
CA GLY A 29 -1.39 -3.54 -9.20
C GLY A 29 -1.74 -2.08 -9.15
N THR A 30 -0.99 -1.28 -9.91
CA THR A 30 -1.26 0.12 -10.13
C THR A 30 -2.75 0.31 -10.41
N ALA A 31 -3.51 0.85 -9.46
CA ALA A 31 -4.91 1.10 -9.72
C ALA A 31 -5.00 2.33 -10.61
N ALA A 32 -5.73 2.23 -11.71
CA ALA A 32 -5.87 3.34 -12.65
C ALA A 32 -6.43 4.58 -11.91
N GLY A 33 -5.67 5.68 -11.93
CA GLY A 33 -6.01 6.93 -11.25
C GLY A 33 -5.26 7.17 -9.93
N GLU A 34 -4.45 6.23 -9.44
CA GLU A 34 -3.57 6.47 -8.30
C GLU A 34 -2.42 7.41 -8.65
N SER A 35 -2.14 8.34 -7.76
CA SER A 35 -1.08 9.32 -7.91
C SER A 35 -0.46 9.67 -6.57
N ALA A 36 0.77 10.14 -6.66
CA ALA A 36 1.52 10.80 -5.64
C ALA A 36 2.20 12.03 -6.23
N THR A 37 2.20 13.12 -5.46
CA THR A 37 2.80 14.40 -5.83
C THR A 37 3.74 14.79 -4.71
N PHE A 38 5.03 14.91 -5.04
CA PHE A 38 6.02 15.38 -4.08
C PHE A 38 5.68 16.78 -3.58
N ILE A 39 5.93 17.02 -2.29
CA ILE A 39 5.74 18.35 -1.68
C ILE A 39 7.08 18.91 -1.25
N SER A 40 7.81 18.18 -0.43
CA SER A 40 9.06 18.65 0.16
C SER A 40 9.84 17.51 0.78
N SER A 41 11.11 17.79 1.07
CA SER A 41 11.92 16.92 1.91
C SER A 41 12.79 17.76 2.85
N TRP A 42 13.08 17.23 4.03
CA TRP A 42 13.94 17.88 5.02
C TRP A 42 14.77 16.85 5.76
N ASN A 43 15.90 17.29 6.33
CA ASN A 43 16.69 16.43 7.20
C ASN A 43 15.98 16.26 8.55
N GLU A 44 15.86 15.02 9.01
CA GLU A 44 15.29 14.68 10.30
C GLU A 44 16.14 13.57 10.92
N ALA A 45 16.82 13.90 12.03
CA ALA A 45 17.62 12.96 12.81
C ALA A 45 18.64 12.14 12.00
N GLY A 46 19.28 12.73 10.99
CA GLY A 46 20.28 12.05 10.15
C GLY A 46 19.71 11.22 9.00
N LEU A 47 18.39 11.23 8.82
CA LEU A 47 17.68 10.74 7.64
C LEU A 47 17.10 11.92 6.85
N GLN A 48 16.68 11.67 5.61
CA GLN A 48 15.90 12.61 4.82
C GLN A 48 14.43 12.18 4.89
N ARG A 49 13.56 13.04 5.42
CA ARG A 49 12.12 12.82 5.43
C ARG A 49 11.53 13.37 4.13
N TYR A 50 10.76 12.56 3.43
CA TYR A 50 10.09 12.90 2.19
C TYR A 50 8.60 12.98 2.42
N ARG A 51 7.97 14.05 1.94
CA ARG A 51 6.53 14.27 2.01
C ARG A 51 5.92 14.31 0.62
N PHE A 52 4.81 13.61 0.45
CA PHE A 52 4.02 13.67 -0.76
C PHE A 52 2.52 13.60 -0.48
N TYR A 53 1.74 14.28 -1.31
CA TYR A 53 0.30 14.05 -1.41
C TYR A 53 0.04 12.78 -2.20
N THR A 54 -1.04 12.08 -1.91
CA THR A 54 -1.45 10.88 -2.63
C THR A 54 -2.92 10.57 -2.43
N ASN A 55 -3.58 10.11 -3.50
CA ASN A 55 -4.95 9.59 -3.46
C ASN A 55 -5.02 8.06 -3.30
N VAL A 56 -3.89 7.38 -3.11
CA VAL A 56 -3.85 5.92 -2.89
C VAL A 56 -4.58 5.58 -1.59
N ALA A 57 -5.61 4.74 -1.65
CA ALA A 57 -6.41 4.45 -0.46
C ALA A 57 -5.62 3.72 0.64
N ASP A 58 -4.83 2.70 0.26
CA ASP A 58 -3.99 1.95 1.21
C ASP A 58 -2.54 2.44 1.20
N LYS A 59 -2.20 3.20 2.24
CA LYS A 59 -0.86 3.78 2.40
C LYS A 59 0.22 2.74 2.74
N ASN A 60 -0.14 1.55 3.23
CA ASN A 60 0.83 0.49 3.52
C ASN A 60 1.50 -0.03 2.24
N ARG A 61 0.84 0.13 1.08
CA ARG A 61 1.44 -0.19 -0.23
C ARG A 61 2.72 0.58 -0.47
N PHE A 62 2.80 1.84 -0.06
CA PHE A 62 4.03 2.62 -0.15
C PHE A 62 5.12 2.06 0.74
N VAL A 63 4.78 1.67 1.99
CA VAL A 63 5.75 1.08 2.93
C VAL A 63 6.38 -0.18 2.33
N HIS A 64 5.56 -1.09 1.83
CA HIS A 64 6.03 -2.32 1.18
C HIS A 64 6.83 -2.05 -0.09
N ALA A 65 6.40 -1.07 -0.90
CA ALA A 65 7.12 -0.71 -2.11
C ALA A 65 8.50 -0.09 -1.81
N PHE A 66 8.59 0.81 -0.83
CA PHE A 66 9.86 1.39 -0.41
C PHE A 66 10.82 0.33 0.13
N GLN A 67 10.34 -0.59 0.97
CA GLN A 67 11.13 -1.73 1.45
C GLN A 67 11.67 -2.58 0.29
N ASN A 68 10.83 -2.90 -0.71
CA ASN A 68 11.25 -3.65 -1.89
C ASN A 68 12.27 -2.88 -2.76
N CYS A 69 12.22 -1.55 -2.74
CA CYS A 69 13.18 -0.67 -3.43
C CYS A 69 14.47 -0.43 -2.63
N GLY A 70 14.67 -1.11 -1.49
CA GLY A 70 15.85 -0.98 -0.64
C GLY A 70 15.75 0.12 0.43
N GLY A 71 14.54 0.60 0.71
CA GLY A 71 14.25 1.56 1.75
C GLY A 71 14.37 0.99 3.15
N ILE A 72 14.76 1.84 4.09
CA ILE A 72 14.79 1.50 5.52
C ILE A 72 13.38 1.60 6.13
N THR A 73 12.57 2.54 5.62
CA THR A 73 11.13 2.73 5.88
C THR A 73 10.70 2.40 7.32
N ASN A 74 11.43 2.97 8.27
CA ASN A 74 11.32 2.71 9.71
C ASN A 74 10.61 3.86 10.45
N ASN A 75 10.41 4.99 9.78
CA ASN A 75 9.70 6.15 10.29
C ASN A 75 8.82 6.72 9.18
N TRP A 76 7.57 6.26 9.13
CA TRP A 76 6.58 6.72 8.18
C TRP A 76 5.31 7.14 8.93
N GLN A 77 4.57 8.08 8.35
CA GLN A 77 3.28 8.51 8.87
C GLN A 77 2.36 8.86 7.71
N ALA A 78 1.06 8.68 7.91
CA ALA A 78 0.06 9.06 6.93
C ALA A 78 -1.15 9.69 7.63
N TRP A 79 -1.70 10.73 7.03
CA TRP A 79 -2.87 11.44 7.52
C TRP A 79 -3.62 12.09 6.36
N GLU A 80 -4.77 12.72 6.63
CA GLU A 80 -5.48 13.53 5.66
C GLU A 80 -5.35 15.01 6.00
N GLU A 81 -5.11 15.83 4.97
CA GLU A 81 -4.99 17.28 5.08
C GLU A 81 -5.71 17.92 3.90
N ASN A 82 -6.68 18.80 4.18
CA ASN A 82 -7.44 19.53 3.16
C ASN A 82 -8.07 18.62 2.07
N GLY A 83 -8.49 17.40 2.43
CA GLY A 83 -9.06 16.44 1.49
C GLY A 83 -8.04 15.66 0.65
N HIS A 84 -6.75 15.80 0.94
CA HIS A 84 -5.66 15.04 0.33
C HIS A 84 -5.05 14.07 1.35
N GLY A 85 -4.75 12.85 0.93
CA GLY A 85 -3.91 11.96 1.74
C GLY A 85 -2.47 12.45 1.70
N VAL A 86 -1.85 12.63 2.87
CA VAL A 86 -0.43 12.96 3.00
C VAL A 86 0.31 11.73 3.50
N PHE A 87 1.51 11.52 2.98
CA PHE A 87 2.40 10.49 3.42
C PHE A 87 3.80 11.05 3.62
N ASP A 88 4.38 10.80 4.79
CA ASP A 88 5.80 11.02 5.02
C ASP A 88 6.52 9.70 5.23
N ASN A 89 7.77 9.64 4.76
CA ASN A 89 8.69 8.56 5.09
C ASN A 89 10.13 9.06 5.17
N SER A 90 10.86 8.57 6.16
CA SER A 90 12.29 8.84 6.32
C SER A 90 13.13 7.78 5.62
N GLU A 91 14.06 8.22 4.78
CA GLU A 91 15.01 7.38 4.07
C GLU A 91 16.43 7.94 4.17
N VAL A 92 17.41 7.20 3.63
CA VAL A 92 18.82 7.60 3.64
C VAL A 92 19.00 8.98 2.98
N VAL A 93 19.79 9.86 3.60
CA VAL A 93 20.06 11.19 3.05
C VAL A 93 20.73 11.11 1.68
N GLY A 94 20.24 11.93 0.75
CA GLY A 94 20.82 12.12 -0.57
C GLY A 94 20.18 11.24 -1.65
N TRP A 95 20.95 10.99 -2.71
CA TRP A 95 20.50 10.30 -3.93
C TRP A 95 19.88 8.92 -3.70
N LEU A 96 20.39 8.16 -2.73
CA LEU A 96 19.89 6.81 -2.47
C LEU A 96 18.46 6.83 -1.91
N GLY A 97 18.16 7.70 -0.95
CA GLY A 97 16.79 7.84 -0.43
C GLY A 97 15.83 8.36 -1.49
N ALA A 98 16.26 9.32 -2.30
CA ALA A 98 15.50 9.84 -3.43
C ALA A 98 15.10 8.74 -4.43
N LYS A 99 16.04 7.84 -4.73
CA LYS A 99 15.79 6.66 -5.58
C LYS A 99 14.79 5.68 -4.98
N VAL A 100 14.92 5.38 -3.69
CA VAL A 100 13.97 4.51 -2.98
C VAL A 100 12.56 5.06 -3.07
N ILE A 101 12.38 6.34 -2.76
CA ILE A 101 11.06 7.00 -2.79
C ILE A 101 10.51 7.03 -4.22
N SER A 102 11.32 7.40 -5.21
CA SER A 102 10.89 7.41 -6.61
C SER A 102 10.47 6.02 -7.11
N CYS A 103 11.24 4.98 -6.76
CA CYS A 103 10.96 3.58 -7.11
C CYS A 103 9.68 3.08 -6.44
N GLY A 104 9.47 3.38 -5.15
CA GLY A 104 8.26 2.92 -4.46
C GLY A 104 7.01 3.65 -4.94
N ILE A 105 7.09 4.95 -5.23
CA ILE A 105 5.98 5.68 -5.84
C ILE A 105 5.66 5.10 -7.22
N GLN A 106 6.67 4.89 -8.08
CA GLN A 106 6.51 4.22 -9.37
C GLN A 106 5.82 2.86 -9.25
N THR A 107 6.21 2.08 -8.26
CA THR A 107 5.65 0.74 -8.03
C THR A 107 4.17 0.80 -7.62
N VAL A 108 3.79 1.77 -6.79
CA VAL A 108 2.41 1.90 -6.30
C VAL A 108 1.51 2.57 -7.33
N THR A 109 1.95 3.70 -7.90
CA THR A 109 1.10 4.58 -8.73
C THR A 109 1.36 4.44 -10.23
N GLY A 110 2.43 3.75 -10.65
CA GLY A 110 2.85 3.66 -12.04
C GLY A 110 3.36 4.98 -12.64
N GLN A 111 3.47 6.05 -11.84
CA GLN A 111 3.93 7.35 -12.32
C GLN A 111 5.42 7.31 -12.65
N ASN A 112 5.81 7.81 -13.81
CA ASN A 112 7.22 7.94 -14.17
C ASN A 112 7.91 9.02 -13.34
N CYS A 113 9.23 8.93 -13.26
CA CYS A 113 10.07 9.86 -12.50
C CYS A 113 9.86 11.35 -12.86
N HIS A 114 9.56 11.65 -14.13
CA HIS A 114 9.21 13.01 -14.57
C HIS A 114 7.86 13.52 -14.04
N GLN A 115 6.94 12.62 -13.68
CA GLN A 115 5.65 12.95 -13.08
C GLN A 115 5.75 13.12 -11.56
N ILE A 116 6.78 12.51 -10.95
CA ILE A 116 7.20 12.70 -9.56
C ILE A 116 8.27 13.80 -9.53
N SER A 117 7.99 14.87 -10.29
CA SER A 117 8.88 16.03 -10.44
C SER A 117 9.36 16.47 -9.06
N GLU A 118 10.68 16.62 -8.91
CA GLU A 118 11.43 17.12 -7.75
C GLU A 118 12.06 16.12 -6.76
N ILE A 119 11.78 14.81 -6.83
CA ILE A 119 12.41 13.85 -5.88
C ILE A 119 13.89 13.55 -6.18
N GLY A 120 14.42 13.92 -7.34
CA GLY A 120 15.78 13.54 -7.72
C GLY A 120 15.78 12.13 -8.29
N CYS A 121 15.47 12.08 -9.58
CA CYS A 121 15.68 10.96 -10.47
C CYS A 121 17.06 11.09 -11.11
#